data_AF-X6NGD6-F1
#
_entry.id   AF-X6NGD6-F1
#
_cell.length_a   1.000
_cell.length_b   1.000
_cell.length_c   1.000
_cell.angle_alpha   90.00
_cell.angle_beta   90.00
_cell.angle_gamma   90.00
#
_symmetry.space_group_name_H-M   'P 1'
#
loop_
_entity.id
_entity.type
_entity.pdbx_description
1 polymer ?
#
loop_
_entity_poly.entity_id
_entity_poly.type
_entity_poly.pdbx_seq_one_letter_code
_entity_poly.pdbx_strand_id
1 'polypeptide(L)'
;MEALPIFLDMLVSSWLAVVISVTFVLVFGEIVPQAMFASDPLKAGYYLSWFVRLLQVVLFPICYPLSWLLDRIFAHQHQVAFTHKEMQTLFQVIAHDKDYDETKKEFDKDELMFLKGSLQLRHQKIKEEMVPWNKVKSLPYDLVLDLKGLKEVYKCGFSRVPVYRKHPNDVVGLCLTKVSIPLY
;
A
#
# COMPACT_ATOMS: atom_id res chain seq x y z
N MET A 1 30.60 12.17 30.93
CA MET A 1 29.29 12.10 31.61
C MET A 1 29.34 11.34 32.93
N GLU A 2 30.52 11.12 33.53
CA GLU A 2 30.63 10.48 34.87
C GLU A 2 30.93 11.47 36.01
N ALA A 3 31.15 12.75 35.69
CA ALA A 3 31.44 13.75 36.71
C ALA A 3 30.20 14.18 37.51
N LEU A 4 29.00 14.15 36.90
CA LEU A 4 27.77 14.65 37.53
C LEU A 4 27.32 13.81 38.74
N PRO A 5 27.37 12.47 38.71
CA PRO A 5 27.16 11.64 39.91
C PRO A 5 28.18 11.93 41.01
N ILE A 6 29.46 12.08 40.65
CA ILE A 6 30.57 12.30 41.60
C ILE A 6 30.44 13.66 42.30
N PHE A 7 30.03 14.71 41.57
CA PHE A 7 29.75 16.02 42.15
C PHE A 7 28.48 16.05 43.02
N LEU A 8 27.46 15.23 42.70
CA LEU A 8 26.24 15.10 43.52
C LEU A 8 26.43 14.22 44.76
N ASP A 9 27.32 13.23 44.71
CA ASP A 9 27.70 12.34 45.82
C ASP A 9 28.42 13.11 46.96
N MET A 10 29.07 14.24 46.63
CA MET A 10 29.64 15.15 47.64
C MET A 10 28.59 15.99 48.39
N LEU A 11 27.36 16.10 47.88
CA LEU A 11 26.31 16.98 48.42
C LEU A 11 25.11 16.23 49.02
N VAL A 12 24.92 14.95 48.65
CA VAL A 12 23.75 14.14 49.00
C VAL A 12 24.17 12.68 49.23
N SER A 13 23.38 11.89 49.97
CA SER A 13 23.61 10.45 50.12
C SER A 13 23.77 9.72 48.78
N SER A 14 24.76 8.83 48.68
CA SER A 14 25.23 8.25 47.42
C SER A 14 24.16 7.58 46.56
N TRP A 15 23.17 6.95 47.19
CA TRP A 15 22.07 6.32 46.45
C TRP A 15 21.11 7.37 45.84
N LEU A 16 20.90 8.50 46.51
CA LEU A 16 20.04 9.58 46.02
C LEU A 16 20.74 10.36 44.89
N ALA A 17 22.05 10.56 45.00
CA ALA A 17 22.87 11.18 43.96
C ALA A 17 22.78 10.42 42.63
N VAL A 18 22.85 9.08 42.67
CA VAL A 18 22.69 8.23 41.50
C VAL A 18 21.28 8.35 40.89
N VAL A 19 20.23 8.25 41.70
CA VAL A 19 18.84 8.34 41.20
C VAL A 19 18.56 9.70 40.55
N ILE A 20 19.01 10.79 41.19
CA ILE A 20 18.84 12.13 40.66
C ILE A 20 19.67 12.32 39.38
N SER A 21 20.92 11.88 39.37
CA SER A 21 21.78 11.99 38.19
C SER A 21 21.23 11.21 37.01
N VAL A 22 20.76 9.97 37.22
CA VAL A 22 20.19 9.14 36.14
C VAL A 22 18.92 9.78 35.61
N THR A 23 18.01 10.21 36.49
CA THR A 23 16.76 10.87 36.05
C THR A 23 17.04 12.15 35.27
N PHE A 24 18.00 12.95 35.74
CA PHE A 24 18.38 14.19 35.09
C PHE A 24 19.01 13.95 33.70
N VAL A 25 19.93 12.98 33.60
CA VAL A 25 20.57 12.63 32.33
C VAL A 25 19.56 12.03 31.35
N LEU A 26 18.61 11.21 31.79
CA LEU A 26 17.55 10.69 30.93
C LEU A 26 16.66 11.81 30.40
N VAL A 27 16.16 12.70 31.27
CA VAL A 27 15.25 13.76 30.85
C VAL A 27 15.94 14.75 29.90
N PHE A 28 17.11 15.27 30.28
CA PHE A 28 17.78 16.32 29.51
C PHE A 28 18.66 15.79 28.38
N GLY A 29 19.21 14.59 28.52
CA GLY A 29 20.11 13.99 27.53
C GLY A 29 19.40 13.14 26.49
N GLU A 30 18.26 12.55 26.83
CA GLU A 30 17.55 11.60 25.95
C GLU A 30 16.16 12.11 25.59
N ILE A 31 15.28 12.32 26.57
CA ILE A 31 13.86 12.62 26.32
C ILE A 31 13.66 13.97 25.63
N VAL A 32 14.29 15.04 26.11
CA VAL A 32 14.12 16.39 25.52
C VAL A 32 14.68 16.46 24.09
N PRO A 33 15.93 16.02 23.81
CA PRO A 33 16.44 15.99 22.44
C PRO A 33 15.59 15.11 21.53
N GLN A 34 15.18 13.93 21.98
CA GLN A 34 14.36 13.02 21.19
C GLN A 34 12.99 13.63 20.87
N ALA A 35 12.36 14.31 21.83
CA ALA A 35 11.08 15.00 21.60
C ALA A 35 11.22 16.15 20.59
N MET A 36 12.29 16.95 20.69
CA MET A 36 12.52 18.06 19.75
C MET A 36 12.80 17.59 18.32
N PHE A 37 13.56 16.50 18.15
CA PHE A 37 13.85 15.95 16.82
C PHE A 37 12.70 15.13 16.24
N ALA A 38 11.80 14.60 17.07
CA ALA A 38 10.64 13.84 16.61
C ALA A 38 9.57 14.71 15.94
N SER A 39 9.46 16.00 16.29
CA SER A 39 8.44 16.89 15.70
C SER A 39 8.72 17.29 14.24
N ASP A 40 9.99 17.48 13.86
CA ASP A 40 10.40 17.96 12.53
C ASP A 40 11.70 17.27 12.06
N PRO A 41 11.71 15.94 11.86
CA PRO A 41 12.93 15.17 11.59
C PRO A 41 13.66 15.62 10.31
N LEU A 42 12.91 16.08 9.30
CA LEU A 42 13.47 16.58 8.04
C LEU A 42 14.20 17.90 8.19
N LYS A 43 13.65 18.86 8.95
CA LYS A 43 14.29 20.16 9.18
C LYS A 43 15.52 20.00 10.06
N ALA A 44 15.41 19.21 11.13
CA ALA A 44 16.54 18.88 11.98
C ALA A 44 17.67 18.17 11.20
N GLY A 45 17.30 17.19 10.37
CA GLY A 45 18.22 16.49 9.49
C GLY A 45 18.92 17.42 8.49
N TYR A 46 18.22 18.43 7.96
CA TYR A 46 18.81 19.44 7.08
C TYR A 46 19.90 20.26 7.78
N TYR A 47 19.61 20.82 8.96
CA TYR A 47 20.58 21.63 9.71
C TYR A 47 21.78 20.80 10.21
N LEU A 48 21.56 19.56 10.62
CA LEU A 48 22.62 18.65 11.08
C LEU A 48 23.34 17.93 9.94
N SER A 49 22.89 18.07 8.69
CA SER A 49 23.39 17.32 7.54
C SER A 49 24.91 17.44 7.36
N TRP A 50 25.45 18.64 7.53
CA TRP A 50 26.89 18.87 7.40
C TRP A 50 27.70 18.14 8.48
N PHE A 51 27.25 18.17 9.74
CA PHE A 51 27.90 17.49 10.85
C PHE A 51 27.86 15.97 10.68
N VAL A 52 26.70 15.42 10.31
CA VAL A 52 26.54 13.98 10.04
C VAL A 52 27.45 13.54 8.89
N ARG A 53 27.56 14.34 7.82
CA ARG A 53 28.45 14.04 6.70
C ARG A 53 29.93 14.02 7.10
N LEU A 54 30.35 14.92 8.00
CA LEU A 54 31.70 14.92 8.54
C LEU A 54 31.96 13.63 9.33
N LEU A 55 31.04 13.26 10.23
CA LEU A 55 31.15 12.01 10.99
C LEU A 55 31.19 10.78 10.08
N GLN A 56 30.40 10.76 9.01
CA GLN A 56 30.43 9.68 8.02
C GLN A 56 31.80 9.54 7.38
N VAL A 57 32.48 10.63 7.02
CA VAL A 57 33.84 10.59 6.44
C VAL A 57 34.85 10.05 7.45
N VAL A 58 34.77 10.49 8.71
CA VAL A 58 35.67 10.05 9.77
C VAL A 58 35.46 8.57 10.13
N LEU A 59 34.22 8.12 10.16
CA LEU A 59 33.85 6.74 10.49
C LEU A 59 33.93 5.78 9.29
N PHE A 60 33.97 6.31 8.06
CA PHE A 60 34.10 5.54 6.82
C PHE A 60 35.14 4.41 6.85
N PRO A 61 36.40 4.63 7.30
CA PRO A 61 37.41 3.57 7.33
C PRO A 61 37.04 2.37 8.21
N ILE A 62 36.18 2.56 9.22
CA ILE A 62 35.73 1.51 10.14
C ILE A 62 34.40 0.93 9.68
N CYS A 63 33.46 1.77 9.27
CA CYS A 63 32.13 1.34 8.83
C CYS A 63 32.20 0.51 7.54
N TYR A 64 33.07 0.84 6.59
CA TYR A 64 33.18 0.11 5.32
C TYR A 64 33.48 -1.40 5.47
N PRO A 65 34.54 -1.82 6.20
CA PRO A 65 34.80 -3.24 6.40
C PRO A 65 33.72 -3.92 7.25
N LEU A 66 33.13 -3.20 8.21
CA LEU A 66 32.04 -3.73 9.03
C LEU A 66 30.79 -4.02 8.19
N SER A 67 30.39 -3.09 7.31
CA SER A 67 29.30 -3.27 6.36
C SER A 67 29.59 -4.41 5.40
N TRP A 68 30.80 -4.49 4.83
CA TRP A 68 31.18 -5.59 3.94
C TRP A 68 31.08 -6.97 4.62
N LEU A 69 31.49 -7.05 5.89
CA LEU A 69 31.38 -8.28 6.69
C LEU A 69 29.92 -8.63 6.98
N LEU A 70 29.11 -7.63 7.38
CA LEU A 70 27.69 -7.82 7.64
C LEU A 70 26.95 -8.27 6.38
N ASP A 71 27.20 -7.63 5.24
CA ASP A 71 26.58 -7.96 3.96
C ASP A 71 26.95 -9.37 3.50
N ARG A 72 28.15 -9.85 3.82
CA ARG A 72 28.56 -11.23 3.51
C ARG A 72 27.86 -12.27 4.40
N ILE A 73 27.48 -11.90 5.62
CA ILE A 73 26.78 -12.77 6.57
C ILE A 73 25.26 -12.72 6.34
N PHE A 74 24.70 -11.55 6.04
CA PHE A 74 23.27 -11.27 5.91
C PHE A 74 22.80 -11.10 4.46
N ALA A 75 23.48 -11.75 3.51
CA ALA A 75 23.49 -11.44 2.08
C ALA A 75 22.16 -11.20 1.33
N HIS A 76 20.97 -11.40 1.90
CA HIS A 76 19.68 -11.20 1.22
C HIS A 76 18.59 -10.57 2.11
N GLN A 77 18.70 -9.28 2.47
CA GLN A 77 17.52 -8.57 2.99
C GLN A 77 17.44 -7.07 2.65
N HIS A 78 18.06 -6.62 1.56
CA HIS A 78 17.93 -5.24 1.08
C HIS A 78 17.43 -5.18 -0.35
N GLN A 79 16.26 -5.76 -0.61
CA GLN A 79 15.40 -5.22 -1.65
C GLN A 79 14.22 -4.56 -0.97
N VAL A 80 14.26 -3.22 -0.92
CA VAL A 80 13.15 -2.34 -0.51
C VAL A 80 12.03 -2.36 -1.57
N ALA A 81 11.88 -3.47 -2.29
CA ALA A 81 10.79 -3.68 -3.21
C ALA A 81 9.65 -4.25 -2.37
N PHE A 82 8.73 -3.39 -1.94
CA PHE A 82 7.48 -3.85 -1.34
C PHE A 82 6.84 -4.86 -2.27
N THR A 83 6.61 -6.07 -1.75
CA THR A 83 5.85 -7.07 -2.46
C THR A 83 4.43 -6.53 -2.68
N HIS A 84 3.78 -6.90 -3.78
CA HIS A 84 2.39 -6.49 -4.06
C HIS A 84 1.45 -6.75 -2.88
N LYS A 85 1.68 -7.84 -2.14
CA LYS A 85 0.95 -8.17 -0.91
C LYS A 85 1.19 -7.16 0.22
N GLU A 86 2.44 -6.73 0.41
CA GLU A 86 2.82 -5.75 1.44
C GLU A 86 2.21 -4.38 1.11
N MET A 87 2.24 -3.96 -0.16
CA MET A 87 1.55 -2.74 -0.59
C MET A 87 0.03 -2.81 -0.36
N GLN A 88 -0.60 -3.96 -0.65
CA GLN A 88 -2.02 -4.16 -0.35
C GLN A 88 -2.33 -4.11 1.15
N THR A 89 -1.45 -4.64 2.01
CA THR A 89 -1.60 -4.58 3.46
C THR A 89 -1.42 -3.14 3.96
N LEU A 90 -0.44 -2.40 3.45
CA LEU A 90 -0.23 -0.98 3.79
C LEU A 90 -1.47 -0.15 3.44
N PHE A 91 -2.03 -0.31 2.24
CA PHE A 91 -3.26 0.40 1.86
C PHE A 91 -4.46 0.01 2.74
N GLN A 92 -4.53 -1.24 3.22
CA GLN A 92 -5.58 -1.65 4.16
C GLN A 92 -5.43 -1.02 5.53
N VAL A 93 -4.20 -0.92 6.05
CA VAL A 93 -3.90 -0.24 7.31
C VAL A 93 -4.28 1.24 7.20
N ILE A 94 -3.83 1.92 6.14
CA ILE A 94 -4.16 3.32 5.87
C ILE A 94 -5.68 3.54 5.76
N ALA A 95 -6.41 2.60 5.15
CA ALA A 95 -7.87 2.70 5.00
C ALA A 95 -8.66 2.40 6.29
N HIS A 96 -8.10 1.64 7.23
CA HIS A 96 -8.77 1.24 8.48
C HIS A 96 -8.40 2.11 9.68
N ASP A 97 -7.26 2.81 9.63
CA ASP A 97 -6.83 3.63 10.73
C ASP A 97 -7.73 4.86 10.86
N LYS A 98 -8.50 4.92 11.97
CA LYS A 98 -9.42 6.02 12.26
C LYS A 98 -8.72 7.19 12.95
N ASP A 99 -7.53 6.98 13.50
CA ASP A 99 -6.77 7.98 14.27
C ASP A 99 -5.82 8.82 13.40
N TYR A 100 -5.61 8.45 12.14
CA TYR A 100 -4.84 9.23 11.17
C TYR A 100 -5.73 10.23 10.42
N ASP A 101 -6.46 11.05 11.18
CA ASP A 101 -7.41 12.05 10.64
C ASP A 101 -6.71 13.25 9.98
N GLU A 102 -5.38 13.36 10.09
CA GLU A 102 -4.58 14.34 9.33
C GLU A 102 -4.17 13.88 7.92
N THR A 103 -3.94 12.57 7.70
CA THR A 103 -3.64 12.02 6.36
C THR A 103 -4.89 11.72 5.54
N LYS A 104 -6.09 11.87 6.11
CA LYS A 104 -7.35 11.81 5.36
C LYS A 104 -7.48 12.87 4.27
N LYS A 105 -6.53 13.79 4.17
CA LYS A 105 -6.41 14.73 3.04
C LYS A 105 -5.70 14.17 1.80
N GLU A 106 -5.00 13.05 1.90
CA GLU A 106 -4.12 12.61 0.81
C GLU A 106 -4.75 11.54 -0.10
N PHE A 107 -5.64 10.68 0.42
CA PHE A 107 -6.39 9.72 -0.38
C PHE A 107 -7.82 9.50 0.13
N ASP A 108 -8.81 9.65 -0.75
CA ASP A 108 -10.19 9.31 -0.44
C ASP A 108 -10.39 7.78 -0.44
N LYS A 109 -11.46 7.31 0.22
CA LYS A 109 -11.82 5.88 0.28
C LYS A 109 -12.00 5.28 -1.11
N ASP A 110 -12.56 6.04 -2.03
CA ASP A 110 -12.79 5.61 -3.41
C ASP A 110 -11.46 5.47 -4.18
N GLU A 111 -10.50 6.35 -3.92
CA GLU A 111 -9.14 6.28 -4.50
C GLU A 111 -8.39 5.05 -3.98
N LEU A 112 -8.48 4.76 -2.68
CA LEU A 112 -7.91 3.56 -2.08
C LEU A 112 -8.54 2.28 -2.65
N MET A 113 -9.86 2.30 -2.87
CA MET A 113 -10.57 1.18 -3.50
C MET A 113 -10.11 0.97 -4.95
N PHE A 114 -9.94 2.05 -5.72
CA PHE A 114 -9.42 1.99 -7.08
C PHE A 114 -7.98 1.46 -7.13
N LEU A 115 -7.09 1.98 -6.28
CA LEU A 115 -5.70 1.53 -6.17
C LEU A 115 -5.64 0.04 -5.84
N LYS A 116 -6.39 -0.40 -4.83
CA LYS A 116 -6.50 -1.81 -4.46
C LYS A 116 -6.99 -2.66 -5.62
N GLY A 117 -8.05 -2.22 -6.31
CA GLY A 117 -8.59 -2.91 -7.49
C GLY A 117 -7.54 -3.05 -8.60
N SER A 118 -6.80 -1.98 -8.91
CA SER A 118 -5.77 -1.98 -9.95
C SER A 118 -4.62 -2.96 -9.66
N LEU A 119 -4.17 -3.05 -8.40
CA LEU A 119 -3.17 -4.05 -7.99
C LEU A 119 -3.71 -5.48 -8.10
N GLN A 120 -5.00 -5.69 -7.81
CA GLN A 120 -5.64 -7.00 -7.90
C GLN A 120 -5.83 -7.46 -9.34
N LEU A 121 -6.13 -6.56 -10.28
CA LEU A 121 -6.31 -6.88 -11.71
C LEU A 121 -5.11 -7.62 -12.31
N ARG A 122 -3.89 -7.31 -11.87
CA ARG A 122 -2.67 -7.99 -12.35
C ARG A 122 -2.67 -9.50 -12.05
N HIS A 123 -3.36 -9.90 -10.99
CA HIS A 123 -3.35 -11.27 -10.47
C HIS A 123 -4.67 -12.01 -10.69
N GLN A 124 -5.75 -11.30 -11.08
CA GLN A 124 -7.03 -11.91 -11.40
C GLN A 124 -6.95 -12.72 -12.70
N LYS A 125 -7.51 -13.94 -12.70
CA LYS A 125 -7.61 -14.77 -13.90
C LYS A 125 -8.98 -14.58 -14.53
N ILE A 126 -9.02 -14.52 -15.87
CA ILE A 126 -10.28 -14.42 -16.64
C ILE A 126 -11.27 -15.51 -16.22
N LYS A 127 -10.79 -16.72 -15.91
CA LYS A 127 -11.63 -17.84 -15.46
C LYS A 127 -12.41 -17.59 -14.17
N GLU A 128 -11.87 -16.77 -13.28
CA GLU A 128 -12.46 -16.49 -11.97
C GLU A 128 -13.57 -15.43 -12.08
N GLU A 129 -13.42 -14.48 -13.00
CA GLU A 129 -14.34 -13.34 -13.16
C GLU A 129 -15.34 -13.50 -14.33
N MET A 130 -15.09 -14.40 -15.29
CA MET A 130 -15.99 -14.57 -16.44
C MET A 130 -17.32 -15.22 -16.06
N VAL A 131 -18.39 -14.83 -16.76
CA VAL A 131 -19.69 -15.52 -16.65
C VAL A 131 -19.55 -16.94 -17.21
N PRO A 132 -19.82 -18.00 -16.43
CA PRO A 132 -19.75 -19.37 -16.92
C PRO A 132 -20.69 -19.56 -18.12
N TRP A 133 -20.23 -20.31 -19.12
CA TRP A 133 -20.96 -20.52 -20.38
C TRP A 133 -22.40 -20.99 -20.18
N ASN A 134 -22.63 -21.86 -19.21
CA ASN A 134 -23.97 -22.39 -18.87
C ASN A 134 -24.98 -21.33 -18.41
N LYS A 135 -24.51 -20.14 -17.98
CA LYS A 135 -25.35 -19.02 -17.57
C LYS A 135 -25.48 -17.95 -18.66
N VAL A 136 -24.78 -18.10 -19.78
CA VAL A 136 -24.81 -17.14 -20.89
C VAL A 136 -26.10 -17.32 -21.66
N LYS A 137 -26.95 -16.28 -21.67
CA LYS A 137 -28.11 -16.21 -22.57
C LYS A 137 -27.60 -15.93 -23.98
N SER A 138 -27.98 -16.76 -24.94
CA SER A 138 -27.61 -16.64 -26.35
C SER A 138 -28.85 -16.74 -27.23
N LEU A 139 -28.78 -16.19 -28.44
CA LEU A 139 -29.89 -16.12 -29.40
C LEU A 139 -29.57 -16.96 -30.64
N PRO A 140 -30.57 -17.61 -31.26
CA PRO A 140 -30.35 -18.32 -32.51
C PRO A 140 -30.14 -17.34 -33.68
N TYR A 141 -29.27 -17.71 -34.63
CA TYR A 141 -28.97 -16.93 -35.83
C TYR A 141 -30.20 -16.73 -36.73
N ASP A 142 -31.07 -17.73 -36.78
CA ASP A 142 -32.28 -17.72 -37.60
C ASP A 142 -33.45 -16.96 -36.95
N LEU A 143 -33.22 -16.29 -35.80
CA LEU A 143 -34.24 -15.50 -35.12
C LEU A 143 -34.61 -14.28 -35.98
N VAL A 144 -35.82 -14.29 -36.52
CA VAL A 144 -36.38 -13.13 -37.22
C VAL A 144 -36.72 -12.03 -36.21
N LEU A 145 -36.19 -10.82 -36.43
CA LEU A 145 -36.39 -9.64 -35.58
C LEU A 145 -37.77 -8.98 -35.80
N ASP A 146 -38.82 -9.78 -35.74
CA ASP A 146 -40.20 -9.29 -35.68
C ASP A 146 -40.59 -8.92 -34.23
N LEU A 147 -41.79 -8.37 -33.98
CA LEU A 147 -42.29 -7.99 -32.65
C LEU A 147 -42.13 -9.08 -31.58
N LYS A 148 -42.23 -10.36 -31.95
CA LYS A 148 -41.98 -11.50 -31.05
C LYS A 148 -40.48 -11.72 -30.77
N GLY A 149 -39.64 -11.65 -31.81
CA GLY A 149 -38.18 -11.77 -31.67
C GLY A 149 -37.56 -10.58 -30.92
N LEU A 150 -38.07 -9.36 -31.15
CA LEU A 150 -37.70 -8.17 -30.40
C LEU A 150 -38.06 -8.29 -28.91
N LYS A 151 -39.22 -8.89 -28.58
CA LYS A 151 -39.58 -9.20 -27.19
C LYS A 151 -38.63 -10.22 -26.55
N GLU A 152 -38.18 -11.24 -27.28
CA GLU A 152 -37.17 -12.20 -26.81
C GLU A 152 -35.83 -11.52 -26.51
N VAL A 153 -35.36 -10.66 -27.42
CA VAL A 153 -34.15 -9.85 -27.25
C VAL A 153 -34.28 -8.93 -26.03
N TYR A 154 -35.43 -8.27 -25.87
CA TYR A 154 -35.69 -7.38 -24.73
C TYR A 154 -35.72 -8.13 -23.40
N LYS A 155 -36.33 -9.32 -23.35
CA LYS A 155 -36.32 -10.21 -22.16
C LYS A 155 -34.92 -10.66 -21.75
N CYS A 156 -33.94 -10.65 -22.66
CA CYS A 156 -32.56 -10.98 -22.30
C CYS A 156 -31.94 -9.92 -21.38
N GLY A 157 -32.30 -8.63 -21.56
CA GLY A 157 -31.85 -7.53 -20.69
C GLY A 157 -30.38 -7.12 -20.85
N PHE A 158 -29.66 -7.67 -21.83
CA PHE A 158 -28.24 -7.39 -22.06
C PHE A 158 -28.03 -6.54 -23.32
N SER A 159 -26.99 -5.70 -23.31
CA SER A 159 -26.64 -4.86 -24.49
C SER A 159 -25.95 -5.64 -25.61
N ARG A 160 -25.26 -6.74 -25.26
CA ARG A 160 -24.51 -7.61 -26.16
C ARG A 160 -24.91 -9.05 -25.88
N VAL A 161 -25.49 -9.71 -26.88
CA VAL A 161 -25.98 -11.09 -26.73
C VAL A 161 -25.31 -11.97 -27.79
N PRO A 162 -24.61 -13.05 -27.42
CA PRO A 162 -24.03 -13.98 -28.38
C PRO A 162 -25.10 -14.60 -29.28
N VAL A 163 -24.79 -14.73 -30.57
CA VAL A 163 -25.64 -15.36 -31.57
C VAL A 163 -24.99 -16.66 -32.02
N TYR A 164 -25.74 -17.76 -31.95
CA TYR A 164 -25.27 -19.09 -32.31
C TYR A 164 -25.99 -19.63 -33.54
N ARG A 165 -25.34 -20.49 -34.33
CA ARG A 165 -25.97 -21.11 -35.52
C ARG A 165 -26.57 -22.48 -35.23
N LYS A 166 -25.72 -23.49 -34.98
CA LYS A 166 -26.19 -24.88 -34.79
C LYS A 166 -26.32 -25.27 -33.32
N HIS A 167 -25.31 -24.94 -32.54
CA HIS A 167 -25.24 -25.22 -31.11
C HIS A 167 -24.85 -23.95 -30.36
N PRO A 168 -25.24 -23.80 -29.07
CA PRO A 168 -24.83 -22.65 -28.28
C PRO A 168 -23.32 -22.38 -28.34
N ASN A 169 -22.49 -23.43 -28.35
CA ASN A 169 -21.02 -23.30 -28.41
C ASN A 169 -20.48 -22.81 -29.79
N ASP A 170 -21.31 -22.80 -30.83
CA ASP A 170 -20.97 -22.34 -32.19
C ASP A 170 -21.42 -20.88 -32.36
N VAL A 171 -20.69 -19.96 -31.71
CA VAL A 171 -20.96 -18.53 -31.72
C VAL A 171 -20.46 -17.92 -33.01
N VAL A 172 -21.37 -17.37 -33.82
CA VAL A 172 -21.06 -16.70 -35.09
C VAL A 172 -20.79 -15.22 -34.87
N GLY A 173 -21.40 -14.60 -33.85
CA GLY A 173 -21.21 -13.18 -33.57
C GLY A 173 -21.96 -12.68 -32.33
N LEU A 174 -22.08 -11.35 -32.24
CA LEU A 174 -22.76 -10.65 -31.15
C LEU A 174 -23.91 -9.80 -31.72
N CYS A 175 -25.10 -9.95 -31.17
CA CYS A 175 -26.23 -9.08 -31.41
C CYS A 175 -26.15 -7.86 -30.48
N LEU A 176 -26.10 -6.67 -31.07
CA LEU A 176 -26.14 -5.39 -30.37
C LEU A 176 -27.58 -4.91 -30.31
N THR A 177 -28.21 -5.02 -29.14
CA THR A 177 -29.65 -4.75 -28.97
C THR A 177 -30.01 -3.30 -29.29
N LYS A 178 -29.12 -2.35 -29.01
CA LYS A 178 -29.33 -0.92 -29.31
C LYS A 178 -29.33 -0.59 -30.82
N VAL A 179 -28.60 -1.37 -31.62
CA VAL A 179 -28.47 -1.12 -33.08
C VAL A 179 -29.55 -1.87 -33.86
N SER A 180 -29.99 -3.01 -33.33
CA SER A 180 -30.97 -3.89 -33.98
C SER A 180 -32.43 -3.52 -33.69
N ILE A 181 -32.69 -2.62 -32.73
CA ILE A 181 -34.01 -2.05 -32.47
C ILE A 181 -34.06 -0.65 -33.11
N PRO A 182 -34.81 -0.45 -34.21
CA PRO A 182 -35.11 0.89 -34.68
C PRO A 182 -36.01 1.55 -33.62
N LEU A 183 -35.46 2.49 -32.87
CA LEU A 183 -36.25 3.40 -32.05
C LEU A 183 -37.03 4.29 -33.02
N TYR A 184 -38.30 3.98 -33.24
CA TYR A 184 -39.31 4.94 -33.70
C TYR A 184 -39.88 5.67 -32.50
#